data_AF-A0A0F8ZEU0-F1
#
_entry.id   AF-A0A0F8ZEU0-F1
#
_cell.length_a   1.000
_cell.length_b   1.000
_cell.length_c   1.000
_cell.angle_alpha   90.00
_cell.angle_beta   90.00
_cell.angle_gamma   90.00
#
_symmetry.space_group_name_H-M   'P 1'
#
loop_
_entity.id
_entity.type
_entity.pdbx_description
1 polymer ?
#
loop_
_entity_poly.entity_id
_entity_poly.type
_entity_poly.pdbx_seq_one_letter_code
_entity_poly.pdbx_strand_id
1 'polypeptide(L)'
;HGAEQISRDLRSTIQITSGSADQFVFDGDYNGDGTTESITYSKVTSSSGFKIDRTIGGVTKTVAEGVVNSYSEPIFKYYDQDGVAQTDGTLAKLVEIELKVDKDPSKSPNRSTTITTKIQLRNMHERR
;
A
#
# COMPACT_ATOMS: atom_id res chain seq x y z
N HIS A 1 -5.42 -13.78 11.15
CA HIS A 1 -6.06 -12.62 11.81
C HIS A 1 -5.85 -11.26 11.12
N GLY A 2 -4.86 -11.06 10.25
CA GLY A 2 -4.65 -9.75 9.59
C GLY A 2 -5.60 -9.41 8.44
N ALA A 3 -6.06 -10.40 7.67
CA ALA A 3 -6.90 -10.18 6.48
C ALA A 3 -8.33 -9.70 6.79
N GLU A 4 -8.93 -10.17 7.89
CA GLU A 4 -10.28 -9.74 8.31
C GLU A 4 -10.31 -8.29 8.79
N GLN A 5 -9.24 -7.83 9.46
CA GLN A 5 -9.16 -6.47 9.96
C GLN A 5 -9.10 -5.47 8.79
N ILE A 6 -8.29 -5.77 7.76
CA ILE A 6 -8.20 -4.99 6.53
C ILE A 6 -9.56 -4.89 5.82
N SER A 7 -10.37 -5.96 5.81
CA SER A 7 -11.68 -5.97 5.13
C SER A 7 -12.74 -5.11 5.82
N ARG A 8 -12.71 -5.01 7.16
CA ARG A 8 -13.63 -4.14 7.92
C ARG A 8 -13.29 -2.67 7.75
N ASP A 9 -12.00 -2.36 7.73
CA ASP A 9 -11.48 -1.00 7.57
C ASP A 9 -11.88 -0.41 6.19
N LEU A 10 -12.21 -1.23 5.19
CA LEU A 10 -12.62 -0.78 3.85
C LEU A 10 -14.13 -0.40 3.71
N ARG A 11 -14.89 -0.29 4.81
CA ARG A 11 -16.36 -0.06 4.78
C ARG A 11 -16.81 1.40 4.86
N SER A 12 -15.93 2.33 5.26
CA SER A 12 -16.20 3.78 5.21
C SER A 12 -15.90 4.35 3.81
N THR A 13 -16.30 5.59 3.52
CA THR A 13 -15.94 6.25 2.26
C THR A 13 -14.42 6.41 2.22
N ILE A 14 -13.74 5.56 1.45
CA ILE A 14 -12.29 5.63 1.31
C ILE A 14 -11.94 6.66 0.25
N GLN A 15 -11.12 7.64 0.63
CA GLN A 15 -10.55 8.59 -0.33
C GLN A 15 -9.03 8.38 -0.41
N ILE A 16 -8.52 8.10 -1.61
CA ILE A 16 -7.08 8.13 -1.83
C ILE A 16 -6.64 9.58 -1.88
N THR A 17 -5.75 9.97 -0.97
CA THR A 17 -5.28 11.35 -0.85
C THR A 17 -3.89 11.55 -1.45
N SER A 18 -3.12 10.48 -1.58
CA SER A 18 -1.83 10.48 -2.27
C SER A 18 -1.48 9.08 -2.76
N GLY A 19 -0.86 9.00 -3.94
CA GLY A 19 -0.31 7.76 -4.47
C GLY A 19 0.85 8.02 -5.40
N SER A 20 1.97 7.36 -5.15
CA SER A 20 3.21 7.40 -5.93
C SER A 20 3.88 6.02 -5.90
N ALA A 21 4.98 5.88 -6.64
CA ALA A 21 5.78 4.64 -6.63
C ALA A 21 6.21 4.18 -5.23
N ASP A 22 6.36 5.13 -4.30
CA ASP A 22 6.92 4.90 -2.96
C ASP A 22 5.91 5.08 -1.83
N GLN A 23 4.70 5.56 -2.10
CA GLN A 23 3.73 5.86 -1.05
C GLN A 23 2.29 5.71 -1.53
N PHE A 24 1.44 5.15 -0.68
CA PHE A 24 -0.01 5.12 -0.86
C PHE A 24 -0.71 5.59 0.42
N VAL A 25 -1.55 6.62 0.33
CA VAL A 25 -2.29 7.21 1.45
C VAL A 25 -3.77 7.22 1.13
N PHE A 26 -4.57 6.75 2.09
CA PHE A 26 -6.02 6.80 1.99
C PHE A 26 -6.67 7.09 3.33
N ASP A 27 -7.72 7.89 3.26
CA ASP A 27 -8.47 8.41 4.39
C ASP A 27 -9.79 7.64 4.54
N GLY A 28 -10.19 7.39 5.78
CA GLY A 28 -11.44 6.74 6.15
C GLY A 28 -11.70 6.82 7.65
N ASP A 29 -12.96 6.67 8.04
CA ASP A 29 -13.33 6.45 9.45
C ASP A 29 -13.20 4.94 9.71
N TYR A 30 -12.09 4.51 10.32
CA TYR A 30 -11.80 3.08 10.51
C TYR A 30 -12.23 2.57 11.88
N ASN A 31 -12.38 3.47 12.85
CA ASN A 31 -12.77 3.12 14.22
C ASN A 31 -14.27 3.36 14.49
N GLY A 32 -14.99 4.02 13.57
CA GLY A 32 -16.42 4.29 13.63
C GLY A 32 -16.79 5.45 14.55
N ASP A 33 -15.85 6.33 14.89
CA ASP A 33 -16.06 7.44 15.83
C ASP A 33 -16.54 8.74 15.15
N GLY A 34 -16.66 8.74 13.82
CA GLY A 34 -17.06 9.88 13.02
C GLY A 34 -15.92 10.84 12.67
N THR A 35 -14.71 10.58 13.14
CA THR A 35 -13.48 11.25 12.71
C THR A 35 -12.89 10.50 11.52
N THR A 36 -12.21 11.24 10.65
CA THR A 36 -11.46 10.63 9.54
C THR A 36 -10.02 10.40 9.98
N GLU A 37 -9.54 9.17 9.83
CA GLU A 37 -8.13 8.83 9.99
C GLU A 37 -7.47 8.60 8.62
N SER A 38 -6.16 8.82 8.56
CA SER A 38 -5.34 8.47 7.41
C SER A 38 -4.55 7.19 7.68
N ILE A 39 -4.56 6.28 6.70
CA ILE A 39 -3.63 5.16 6.64
C ILE A 39 -2.60 5.47 5.55
N THR A 40 -1.33 5.51 5.95
CA THR A 40 -0.21 5.72 5.02
C THR A 40 0.64 4.47 4.94
N TYR A 41 0.83 3.91 3.75
CA TYR A 41 1.87 2.94 3.46
C TYR A 41 3.01 3.65 2.73
N SER A 42 4.26 3.41 3.14
CA SER A 42 5.42 4.04 2.50
C SER A 42 6.63 3.13 2.43
N LYS A 43 7.36 3.21 1.32
CA LYS A 43 8.69 2.64 1.15
C LYS A 43 9.69 3.48 1.92
N VAL A 44 10.39 2.83 2.84
CA VAL A 44 11.39 3.47 3.70
C VAL A 44 12.75 2.84 3.43
N THR A 45 13.78 3.68 3.35
CA THR A 45 15.18 3.21 3.26
C THR A 45 15.74 3.03 4.67
N SER A 46 16.29 1.85 4.96
CA SER A 46 16.95 1.55 6.24
C SER A 46 18.36 1.00 6.02
N SER A 47 19.15 0.91 7.09
CA SER A 47 20.48 0.28 7.06
C SER A 47 20.45 -1.20 6.66
N SER A 48 19.30 -1.87 6.80
CA SER A 48 19.10 -3.28 6.46
C SER A 48 18.40 -3.48 5.09
N GLY A 49 18.27 -2.42 4.29
CA GLY A 49 17.57 -2.43 3.00
C GLY A 49 16.26 -1.64 3.02
N PHE A 50 15.40 -1.82 2.02
CA PHE A 50 14.08 -1.18 2.01
C PHE A 50 13.09 -1.96 2.89
N LYS A 51 12.12 -1.24 3.43
CA LYS A 51 10.98 -1.79 4.18
C LYS A 51 9.70 -1.03 3.82
N ILE A 52 8.55 -1.63 4.13
CA ILE A 52 7.26 -0.93 4.06
C ILE A 52 6.75 -0.70 5.47
N ASP A 53 6.51 0.57 5.79
CA ASP A 53 5.88 0.98 7.04
C ASP A 53 4.42 1.39 6.79
N ARG A 54 3.58 1.18 7.80
CA ARG A 54 2.19 1.64 7.86
C ARG A 54 2.03 2.60 9.04
N THR A 55 1.48 3.77 8.80
CA THR A 55 1.14 4.76 9.83
C THR A 55 -0.37 4.96 9.91
N ILE A 56 -0.93 4.90 11.12
CA ILE A 56 -2.34 5.17 11.42
C ILE A 56 -2.41 6.01 12.70
N GLY A 57 -3.10 7.15 12.68
CA GLY A 57 -3.24 8.00 13.86
C GLY A 57 -1.91 8.42 14.49
N GLY A 58 -0.87 8.65 13.67
CA GLY A 58 0.49 8.99 14.13
C GLY A 58 1.34 7.82 14.63
N VAL A 59 0.81 6.60 14.68
CA VAL A 59 1.55 5.40 15.10
C VAL A 59 2.05 4.62 13.89
N THR A 60 3.37 4.43 13.80
CA THR A 60 4.02 3.71 12.69
C THR A 60 4.37 2.26 13.06
N LYS A 61 4.10 1.31 12.17
CA LYS A 61 4.48 -0.11 12.29
C LYS A 61 5.10 -0.62 10.99
N THR A 62 6.16 -1.42 11.10
CA THR A 62 6.73 -2.14 9.95
C THR A 62 5.77 -3.25 9.50
N VAL A 63 5.47 -3.29 8.20
CA VAL A 63 4.60 -4.30 7.56
C VAL A 63 5.42 -5.34 6.79
N ALA A 64 6.54 -4.93 6.20
CA ALA A 64 7.46 -5.81 5.48
C ALA A 64 8.91 -5.32 5.60
N GLU A 65 9.86 -6.24 5.77
CA GLU A 65 11.31 -5.99 5.79
C GLU A 65 12.01 -6.72 4.65
N GLY A 66 13.24 -6.29 4.31
CA GLY A 66 14.04 -6.95 3.27
C GLY A 66 13.48 -6.76 1.85
N VAL A 67 12.79 -5.64 1.62
CA VAL A 67 12.27 -5.26 0.31
C VAL A 67 13.44 -4.85 -0.58
N VAL A 68 13.49 -5.39 -1.80
CA VAL A 68 14.58 -5.19 -2.76
C VAL A 68 14.09 -4.64 -4.10
N ASN A 69 12.85 -4.13 -4.17
CA ASN A 69 12.34 -3.38 -5.32
C ASN A 69 13.28 -2.22 -5.68
N SER A 70 13.72 -2.19 -6.93
CA SER A 70 14.45 -1.06 -7.50
C SER A 70 13.55 0.16 -7.75
N TYR A 71 14.14 1.29 -8.11
CA TYR A 71 13.37 2.51 -8.46
C TYR A 71 12.46 2.31 -9.69
N SER A 72 12.87 1.46 -10.63
CA SER A 72 12.07 1.09 -11.81
C SER A 72 11.00 0.02 -11.54
N GLU A 73 10.98 -0.55 -10.34
CA GLU A 73 10.02 -1.59 -9.91
C GLU A 73 9.14 -1.02 -8.79
N PRO A 74 8.16 -0.14 -9.11
CA PRO A 74 7.33 0.51 -8.10
C PRO A 74 6.59 -0.52 -7.25
N ILE A 75 6.51 -0.25 -5.95
CA ILE A 75 5.82 -1.16 -5.01
C ILE A 75 4.31 -1.01 -5.15
N PHE A 76 3.84 0.23 -5.37
CA PHE A 76 2.44 0.54 -5.58
C PHE A 76 2.20 0.84 -7.06
N LYS A 77 1.26 0.11 -7.67
CA LYS A 77 0.78 0.36 -9.03
C LYS A 77 -0.72 0.66 -8.97
N TYR A 78 -1.14 1.67 -9.71
CA TYR A 78 -2.50 2.21 -9.67
C TYR A 78 -3.22 1.94 -10.98
N TYR A 79 -4.48 1.54 -10.91
CA TYR A 79 -5.32 1.32 -12.08
C TYR A 79 -6.71 1.90 -11.86
N ASP A 80 -7.35 2.36 -12.94
CA ASP A 80 -8.76 2.77 -12.92
C ASP A 80 -9.70 1.55 -12.93
N GLN A 81 -11.00 1.80 -13.11
CA GLN A 81 -12.04 0.75 -13.12
C GLN A 81 -11.92 -0.22 -14.30
N ASP A 82 -11.31 0.21 -15.39
CA ASP A 82 -11.14 -0.57 -16.62
C ASP A 82 -9.78 -1.29 -16.66
N GLY A 83 -8.96 -1.11 -15.62
CA GLY A 83 -7.64 -1.70 -15.49
C GLY A 83 -6.54 -0.93 -16.22
N VAL A 84 -6.79 0.32 -16.61
CA VAL A 84 -5.79 1.18 -17.23
C VAL A 84 -4.89 1.77 -16.15
N ALA A 85 -3.57 1.63 -16.34
CA ALA A 85 -2.57 2.14 -15.42
C ALA A 85 -2.67 3.66 -15.25
N GLN A 86 -2.58 4.13 -14.01
CA GLN A 86 -2.64 5.54 -13.63
C GLN A 86 -1.26 5.99 -13.11
N THR A 87 -0.94 7.26 -13.35
CA THR A 87 0.33 7.86 -12.89
C THR A 87 0.32 8.22 -11.41
N ASP A 88 -0.86 8.47 -10.84
CA ASP A 88 -1.04 8.73 -9.42
C ASP A 88 -2.23 7.93 -8.87
N GLY A 89 -2.26 7.82 -7.54
CA GLY A 89 -3.30 7.05 -6.87
C GLY A 89 -4.64 7.75 -6.75
N THR A 90 -4.77 9.05 -7.01
CA THR A 90 -5.97 9.82 -6.62
C THR A 90 -7.24 9.40 -7.38
N LEU A 91 -7.09 8.92 -8.62
CA LEU A 91 -8.17 8.38 -9.45
C LEU A 91 -8.22 6.84 -9.46
N ALA A 92 -7.36 6.17 -8.71
CA ALA A 92 -7.24 4.73 -8.75
C ALA A 92 -8.48 4.03 -8.15
N LYS A 93 -8.94 2.98 -8.80
CA LYS A 93 -9.99 2.06 -8.30
C LYS A 93 -9.43 0.70 -7.92
N LEU A 94 -8.20 0.41 -8.34
CA LEU A 94 -7.45 -0.78 -8.01
C LEU A 94 -6.00 -0.39 -7.68
N VAL A 95 -5.50 -0.93 -6.58
CA VAL A 95 -4.09 -0.83 -6.20
C VAL A 95 -3.48 -2.22 -6.21
N GLU A 96 -2.40 -2.38 -6.95
CA GLU A 96 -1.56 -3.56 -6.91
C GLU A 96 -0.31 -3.25 -6.10
N ILE A 97 -0.03 -4.12 -5.13
CA ILE A 97 1.16 -4.10 -4.30
C ILE A 97 2.06 -5.23 -4.77
N GLU A 98 3.25 -4.89 -5.25
CA GLU A 98 4.25 -5.85 -5.72
C GLU A 98 5.54 -5.71 -4.92
N LEU A 99 5.77 -6.68 -4.03
CA LEU A 99 6.95 -6.73 -3.17
C LEU A 99 7.91 -7.79 -3.68
N LYS A 100 9.14 -7.38 -3.96
CA LYS A 100 10.27 -8.26 -4.16
C LYS A 100 11.02 -8.31 -2.84
N VAL A 101 11.03 -9.47 -2.19
CA VAL A 101 11.70 -9.65 -0.89
C VAL A 101 12.88 -10.60 -1.02
N ASP A 102 13.99 -10.27 -0.38
CA ASP A 102 15.10 -11.20 -0.24
C ASP A 102 14.81 -12.17 0.92
N LYS A 103 14.66 -13.45 0.60
CA LYS A 103 14.30 -14.50 1.58
C LYS A 103 15.49 -14.89 2.47
N ASP A 104 16.71 -14.69 2.00
CA ASP A 104 17.93 -15.01 2.75
C ASP A 104 19.06 -14.05 2.31
N PRO A 105 19.13 -12.86 2.92
CA PRO A 105 20.15 -11.86 2.57
C PRO A 105 21.58 -12.35 2.85
N SER A 106 21.75 -13.45 3.58
CA SER A 106 23.05 -14.06 3.84
C SER A 106 23.50 -15.04 2.74
N LYS A 107 22.62 -15.41 1.80
CA LYS A 107 22.91 -16.37 0.72
C LYS A 107 22.48 -15.87 -0.66
N SER A 108 23.46 -15.46 -1.46
CA SER A 108 23.39 -15.10 -2.89
C SER A 108 22.22 -14.15 -3.30
N PRO A 109 22.52 -12.98 -3.90
CA PRO A 109 21.56 -11.87 -4.11
C PRO A 109 20.39 -12.16 -5.07
N ASN A 110 20.29 -13.38 -5.61
CA ASN A 110 19.34 -13.75 -6.66
C ASN A 110 18.18 -14.63 -6.16
N ARG A 111 17.99 -14.81 -4.84
CA ARG A 111 16.87 -15.59 -4.28
C ARG A 111 15.70 -14.72 -3.81
N SER A 112 15.37 -13.70 -4.59
CA SER A 112 14.20 -12.88 -4.33
C SER A 112 12.91 -13.65 -4.58
N THR A 113 11.96 -13.54 -3.66
CA THR A 113 10.57 -14.00 -3.86
C THR A 113 9.70 -12.79 -4.16
N THR A 114 8.84 -12.89 -5.16
CA THR A 114 7.84 -11.85 -5.46
C THR A 114 6.53 -12.20 -4.78
N ILE A 115 6.01 -11.25 -4.01
CA ILE A 115 4.69 -11.29 -3.38
C ILE A 115 3.85 -10.22 -4.06
N THR A 116 2.79 -10.64 -4.74
CA THR A 116 1.85 -9.73 -5.40
C THR A 116 0.50 -9.81 -4.71
N THR A 117 -0.07 -8.66 -4.37
CA THR A 117 -1.42 -8.54 -3.81
C THR A 117 -2.18 -7.47 -4.56
N LYS A 118 -3.44 -7.74 -4.93
CA LYS A 118 -4.33 -6.76 -5.57
C LYS A 118 -5.43 -6.39 -4.60
N ILE A 119 -5.62 -5.09 -4.38
CA ILE A 119 -6.63 -4.53 -3.48
C ILE A 119 -7.59 -3.70 -4.34
N GLN A 120 -8.81 -4.21 -4.49
CA GLN A 120 -9.89 -3.47 -5.13
C GLN A 120 -10.49 -2.49 -4.13
N LEU A 121 -10.54 -1.21 -4.49
CA LEU A 121 -11.12 -0.17 -3.66
C LEU A 121 -12.60 -0.05 -4.02
N ARG A 122 -13.46 -0.60 -3.15
CA ARG A 122 -14.93 -0.52 -3.31
C ARG A 122 -15.43 0.72 -2.56
N ASN A 123 -16.44 1.40 -3.12
CA ASN A 123 -17.09 2.60 -2.58
C ASN A 123 -16.36 3.94 -2.72
N MET A 124 -15.47 4.12 -3.71
CA MET A 124 -15.14 5.48 -4.13
C MET A 124 -16.33 6.08 -4.89
N HIS A 125 -17.28 6.66 -4.17
CA HIS A 125 -18.31 7.50 -4.78
C HIS A 125 -17.61 8.61 -5.58
N GLU A 126 -17.90 8.65 -6.87
CA GLU A 126 -17.59 9.82 -7.69
C GLU A 126 -18.27 11.01 -7.02
N ARG A 127 -17.46 11.98 -6.55
CA ARG A 127 -18.02 13.27 -6.16
C ARG A 127 -18.63 13.88 -7.43
N ARG A 128 -19.95 14.05 -7.41
CA ARG A 128 -20.68 14.92 -8.34
C ARG A 128 -20.23 16.38 -8.15
#